data_AF-A0A9Q6HMB3-F1
#
_entry.id   AF-A0A9Q6HMB3-F1
#
_cell.length_a   1.000
_cell.length_b   1.000
_cell.length_c   1.000
_cell.angle_alpha   90.00
_cell.angle_beta   90.00
_cell.angle_gamma   90.00
#
_symmetry.space_group_name_H-M   'P 1'
#
loop_
_entity.id
_entity.type
_entity.pdbx_description
1 polymer ?
#
loop_
_entity_poly.entity_id
_entity_poly.type
_entity_poly.pdbx_seq_one_letter_code
_entity_poly.pdbx_strand_id
1 'polypeptide(L)' 'MYKQLEQLITLTGNDLNLVSRRFGQRADLTSEQLEMLRILYNYETLSQYDLTMKINKEQSIVSRRSLIHI' A
#
# COMPACT_ATOMS: atom_id res chain seq x y z
N MET A 1 -9.97 -29.09 9.22
CA MET A 1 -9.48 -28.48 7.97
C MET A 1 -9.73 -26.97 7.90
N TYR A 2 -10.96 -26.46 8.04
CA TYR A 2 -11.23 -25.01 7.93
C TYR A 2 -10.40 -24.12 8.89
N LYS A 3 -10.28 -24.52 10.17
CA LYS A 3 -9.48 -23.77 11.17
C LYS A 3 -7.99 -23.72 10.86
N GLN A 4 -7.42 -24.79 10.29
CA GLN A 4 -6.01 -24.83 9.92
C GLN A 4 -5.73 -23.93 8.71
N LEU A 5 -6.67 -23.90 7.75
CA LEU A 5 -6.60 -22.99 6.62
C LEU A 5 -6.69 -21.53 7.06
N GLU A 6 -7.61 -21.21 7.97
CA GLU A 6 -7.76 -19.87 8.55
C GLU A 6 -6.49 -19.41 9.31
N GLN A 7 -5.89 -20.31 10.09
CA GLN A 7 -4.61 -20.06 10.75
C GLN A 7 -3.49 -19.80 9.74
N LEU A 8 -3.42 -20.60 8.67
CA LEU A 8 -2.40 -20.46 7.65
C LEU A 8 -2.54 -19.16 6.86
N ILE A 9 -3.77 -18.76 6.51
CA ILE A 9 -4.07 -17.46 5.88
C ILE A 9 -3.65 -16.32 6.80
N THR A 10 -3.97 -16.41 8.10
CA THR A 10 -3.62 -15.39 9.09
C THR A 10 -2.11 -15.24 9.26
N LEU A 11 -1.39 -16.36 9.40
CA LEU A 11 0.07 -16.36 9.52
C LEU A 11 0.73 -15.77 8.27
N THR A 12 0.30 -16.22 7.08
CA THR A 12 0.82 -15.71 5.82
C THR A 12 0.57 -14.20 5.68
N GLY A 13 -0.62 -13.72 6.07
CA GLY A 13 -0.94 -12.30 6.08
C GLY A 13 -0.04 -11.49 7.01
N ASN A 14 0.27 -12.03 8.21
CA ASN A 14 1.16 -11.39 9.17
C ASN A 14 2.60 -11.30 8.65
N ASP A 15 3.11 -12.36 8.02
CA ASP A 15 4.45 -12.38 7.44
C ASP A 15 4.57 -11.38 6.28
N LEU A 16 3.56 -11.33 5.41
CA LEU A 16 3.50 -10.34 4.32
C LEU A 16 3.48 -8.90 4.85
N ASN A 17 2.75 -8.65 5.95
CA ASN A 17 2.73 -7.35 6.61
C ASN A 17 4.10 -6.99 7.20
N LEU A 18 4.79 -7.95 7.82
CA LEU A 18 6.13 -7.73 8.35
C LEU A 18 7.15 -7.42 7.25
N VAL A 19 7.11 -8.17 6.14
CA VAL A 19 7.98 -7.93 4.97
C VAL A 19 7.70 -6.56 4.37
N SER A 20 6.42 -6.19 4.20
CA SER A 20 6.02 -4.87 3.69
C SER A 20 6.59 -3.73 4.55
N ARG A 21 6.50 -3.84 5.88
CA ARG A 21 7.06 -2.84 6.81
C ARG A 21 8.59 -2.75 6.72
N ARG A 22 9.29 -3.88 6.67
CA ARG A 22 10.76 -3.91 6.55
C ARG A 22 11.24 -3.32 5.23
N PHE A 23 10.50 -3.57 4.15
CA PHE A 23 10.79 -2.98 2.84
C PHE A 23 10.61 -1.47 2.88
N GLY A 24 9.49 -0.98 3.45
CA GLY A 24 9.25 0.45 3.63
C GLY A 24 10.36 1.14 4.43
N GLN A 25 10.77 0.55 5.56
CA GLN A 25 11.87 1.08 6.37
C GLN A 25 13.20 1.16 5.60
N ARG A 26 13.53 0.15 4.80
CA ARG A 26 14.77 0.13 4.00
C ARG A 26 14.75 1.13 2.85
N ALA A 27 13.58 1.38 2.28
CA ALA A 27 13.38 2.30 1.18
C ALA A 27 13.03 3.74 1.64
N ASP A 28 12.96 3.98 2.96
CA ASP A 28 12.45 5.22 3.56
C ASP A 28 11.04 5.61 3.05
N LEU A 29 10.18 4.60 2.90
CA LEU A 29 8.81 4.73 2.44
C LEU A 29 7.81 4.42 3.55
N THR A 30 6.85 5.31 3.73
CA THR A 30 5.68 5.06 4.57
C THR A 30 4.79 3.96 3.99
N SER A 31 3.98 3.31 4.82
CA SER A 31 3.02 2.29 4.38
C SER A 31 2.09 2.78 3.26
N GLU A 32 1.71 4.05 3.29
CA GLU A 32 0.85 4.65 2.27
C GLU A 32 1.58 4.87 0.94
N GLN A 33 2.87 5.22 0.98
CA GLN A 33 3.69 5.33 -0.23
C GLN A 33 3.89 3.96 -0.88
N LEU A 34 4.06 2.91 -0.08
CA LEU A 34 4.10 1.54 -0.59
C LEU A 34 2.78 1.10 -1.24
N GLU A 35 1.66 1.49 -0.64
CA GLU A 35 0.34 1.21 -1.20
C GLU A 35 0.12 1.94 -2.54
N MET A 36 0.50 3.23 -2.61
CA MET A 36 0.51 4.00 -3.86
C MET A 36 1.38 3.34 -4.92
N LEU A 37 2.60 2.91 -4.58
CA LEU A 37 3.50 2.23 -5.51
C LEU A 37 2.94 0.90 -6.02
N ARG A 38 2.32 0.09 -5.14
CA ARG A 38 1.66 -1.16 -5.54
C ARG A 38 0.51 -0.90 -6.52
N ILE A 39 -0.27 0.15 -6.28
CA ILE A 39 -1.37 0.54 -7.18
C ILE A 39 -0.82 1.03 -8.51
N LEU A 40 0.17 1.93 -8.51
CA LEU A 40 0.81 2.43 -9.73
C LEU A 40 1.46 1.32 -10.56
N TYR A 41 2.16 0.38 -9.91
CA TYR A 41 2.78 -0.77 -10.58
C TYR A 41 1.73 -1.65 -11.29
N ASN A 42 0.57 -1.86 -10.68
CA ASN A 42 -0.48 -2.73 -11.24
C ASN A 42 -1.30 -2.07 -12.36
N TYR A 43 -1.30 -0.74 -12.45
CA TYR A 43 -2.16 -0.01 -13.39
C TYR A 43 -1.36 0.87 -14.39
N GLU A 44 -0.03 0.79 -14.38
CA GLU A 44 0.97 1.56 -15.18
C GLU A 44 0.87 3.09 -15.07
N THR A 45 -0.30 3.67 -15.31
CA THR A 45 -0.62 5.09 -15.14
C THR A 45 -2.04 5.25 -14.60
N LEU A 46 -2.18 5.95 -13.47
CA LEU A 46 -3.47 6.31 -12.89
C LEU A 46 -3.54 7.83 -12.69
N SER A 47 -4.71 8.40 -12.93
CA SER A 47 -4.97 9.78 -12.54
C SER A 47 -4.98 9.90 -11.01
N GLN A 48 -4.66 11.09 -10.49
CA GLN A 48 -4.67 11.36 -9.05
C GLN A 48 -6.05 11.10 -8.41
N TYR A 49 -7.12 11.32 -9.17
CA TYR A 49 -8.49 11.03 -8.75
C TYR A 49 -8.73 9.53 -8.59
N ASP A 50 -8.32 8.74 -9.59
CA ASP A 50 -8.49 7.27 -9.57
C ASP A 50 -7.64 6.61 -8.47
N LEU A 51 -6.43 7.13 -8.23
CA LEU A 51 -5.59 6.75 -7.10
C LEU A 51 -6.26 7.02 -5.76
N THR A 52 -6.85 8.21 -5.59
CA THR A 52 -7.56 8.60 -4.37
C THR A 52 -8.74 7.68 -4.09
N MET A 53 -9.52 7.36 -5.13
CA MET A 53 -10.66 6.45 -5.03
C MET A 53 -10.25 5.02 -4.68
N LYS A 54 -9.10 4.53 -5.20
CA LYS A 54 -8.59 3.19 -4.89
C LYS A 54 -7.96 3.07 -3.51
N ILE A 55 -7.34 4.14 -3.01
CA ILE A 55 -6.72 4.18 -1.66
C ILE A 55 -7.78 4.47 -0.58
N ASN A 56 -9.02 4.83 -0.98
CA ASN A 56 -10.14 5.13 -0.09
C ASN A 56 -9.79 6.17 0.99
N LYS A 57 -8.94 7.14 0.63
CA LYS A 57 -8.50 8.25 1.49
C LYS A 57 -8.93 9.57 0.89
N GLU A 58 -9.10 10.59 1.73
CA GLU A 58 -9.43 11.94 1.27
C GLU A 58 -8.38 12.50 0.29
N GLN A 59 -8.86 13.11 -0.80
CA GLN A 59 -8.05 13.71 -1.87
C GLN A 59 -7.03 14.74 -1.35
N SER A 60 -7.31 15.34 -0.19
CA SER A 60 -6.44 16.30 0.50
C SER A 60 -5.13 15.69 1.02
N ILE A 61 -5.10 14.37 1.29
CA ILE A 61 -3.93 13.63 1.77
C ILE A 61 -3.03 13.23 0.59
N VAL A 62 -3.64 12.78 -0.51
CA VAL A 62 -2.94 12.43 -1.75
C VAL A 62 -2.25 13.67 -2.34
N SER A 63 -2.95 14.81 -2.37
CA SER A 63 -2.40 16.09 -2.86
C SER A 63 -1.21 16.61 -2.05
N ARG A 64 -1.24 16.46 -0.72
CA ARG A 64 -0.11 16.87 0.14
C ARG A 64 1.14 16.01 -0.06
N ARG A 65 0.98 14.75 -0.49
CA ARG A 65 2.10 13.82 -0.68
C ARG A 65 2.65 13.80 -2.10
N SER A 66 1.88 14.22 -3.10
CA SER A 66 2.37 14.45 -4.46
C SER A 66 3.14 15.77 -4.62
N LEU A 67 2.87 16.77 -3.77
CA LEU A 67 3.52 18.09 -3.82
C LEU A 67 4.93 18.16 -3.18
N ILE A 68 5.45 17.08 -2.58
CA ILE A 68 6.81 17.07 -1.98
C ILE A 68 7.90 16.79 -3.04
N HIS A 69 7.56 16.67 -4.33
CA HIS A 69 8.52 16.55 -5.43
C HIS A 69 8.26 17.58 -6.56
N ILE A 70 8.32 18.87 -6.20
CA ILE A 70 8.76 19.98 -7.07
C ILE A 70 9.67 20.87 -6.20
#